data_AF-A0A5Q5BG76-F1
#
_entry.id   AF-A0A5Q5BG76-F1
#
_cell.length_a   1.000
_cell.length_b   1.000
_cell.length_c   1.000
_cell.angle_alpha   90.00
_cell.angle_beta   90.00
_cell.angle_gamma   90.00
#
_symmetry.space_group_name_H-M   'P 1'
#
loop_
_entity.id
_entity.type
_entity.pdbx_description
1 polymer ?
#
loop_
_entity_poly.entity_id
_entity_poly.type
_entity_poly.pdbx_seq_one_letter_code
_entity_poly.pdbx_strand_id
1 'polypeptide(L)'
;MSVTIDGVQDHSASPRWVRRCLTLAASVFVAAGLLIAPSTLSRTAAVASAQSCPQAELIFARGRTESPGAGVIGNALISALRSKTDKDIGLYSVQYPADTEIDMGANDMSSRIQDMAGRCPDTRLVLGGYSLGAAVTDIVLAAPIAAFGFDRPLPPGMDQHIAAIALFGNGVAWVGPITNFSPLYRERTIELCHGADPICSPADPNTWEGNWPDHAARAYINAGMVNQAADFIAGRI
;
A
#
# COMPACT_ATOMS: atom_id res chain seq x y z
N MET A 1 -1.50 9.87 58.52
CA MET A 1 -0.97 9.81 57.15
C MET A 1 -1.13 11.20 56.55
N SER A 2 -0.07 11.71 55.93
CA SER A 2 0.03 13.01 55.25
C SER A 2 -0.84 13.07 53.99
N VAL A 3 -1.22 14.21 53.41
CA VAL A 3 -1.18 15.64 53.84
C VAL A 3 -2.29 16.37 53.06
N THR A 4 -2.80 17.49 53.61
CA THR A 4 -3.89 18.28 53.03
C THR A 4 -3.50 19.03 51.75
N ILE A 5 -4.48 19.23 50.86
CA ILE A 5 -4.42 20.18 49.73
C ILE A 5 -4.55 21.61 50.28
N ASP A 6 -3.79 22.56 49.73
CA ASP A 6 -4.28 23.92 49.48
C ASP A 6 -3.40 24.60 48.42
N GLY A 7 -4.04 25.32 47.50
CA GLY A 7 -3.37 26.22 46.56
C GLY A 7 -3.76 27.67 46.86
N VAL A 8 -2.93 28.63 46.45
CA VAL A 8 -3.26 30.07 46.45
C VAL A 8 -2.36 30.76 45.42
N GLN A 9 -2.93 31.66 44.60
CA GLN A 9 -2.22 32.60 43.73
C GLN A 9 -1.67 33.77 44.61
N ASP A 10 -0.79 34.68 44.20
CA ASP A 10 -0.78 35.40 42.93
C ASP A 10 0.42 36.38 42.84
N HIS A 11 0.53 37.05 41.69
CA HIS A 11 1.00 38.43 41.51
C HIS A 11 2.51 38.79 41.62
N SER A 12 3.10 38.92 40.43
CA SER A 12 3.60 40.22 39.89
C SER A 12 5.06 40.67 40.04
N ALA A 13 5.47 41.45 39.02
CA ALA A 13 6.57 42.43 38.95
C ALA A 13 8.01 41.96 38.65
N SER A 14 8.33 41.93 37.34
CA SER A 14 9.63 42.36 36.78
C SER A 14 9.95 43.83 37.14
N PRO A 15 11.21 44.35 37.18
CA PRO A 15 12.08 44.38 35.98
C PRO A 15 13.64 44.45 36.14
N ARG A 16 14.32 44.02 35.06
CA ARG A 16 15.49 44.63 34.34
C ARG A 16 16.53 45.50 35.11
N TRP A 17 17.83 45.21 34.92
CA TRP A 17 18.97 46.11 34.51
C TRP A 17 20.31 45.34 34.67
N VAL A 18 21.05 44.94 33.62
CA VAL A 18 22.02 45.69 32.78
C VAL A 18 23.30 46.22 33.50
N ARG A 19 24.44 45.53 33.29
CA ARG A 19 25.83 46.04 33.01
C ARG A 19 26.80 44.82 33.03
N ARG A 20 27.64 44.46 32.04
CA ARG A 20 28.66 45.10 31.15
C ARG A 20 30.05 45.36 31.78
N CYS A 21 31.08 44.81 31.10
CA CYS A 21 32.46 45.31 30.88
C CYS A 21 33.69 44.73 31.66
N LEU A 22 34.68 44.27 30.85
CA LEU A 22 36.17 44.46 30.92
C LEU A 22 37.00 43.77 32.05
N THR A 23 38.26 43.29 31.89
CA THR A 23 39.11 42.85 30.73
C THR A 23 40.47 42.23 31.17
N LEU A 24 41.13 41.43 30.29
CA LEU A 24 42.61 41.20 30.19
C LEU A 24 43.32 40.43 31.35
N ALA A 25 44.47 39.74 31.23
CA ALA A 25 45.37 39.23 30.15
C ALA A 25 46.13 37.99 30.75
N ALA A 26 47.09 37.25 30.16
CA ALA A 26 48.02 37.46 29.03
C ALA A 26 48.49 36.11 28.42
N SER A 27 49.35 36.15 27.39
CA SER A 27 49.76 35.02 26.54
C SER A 27 51.28 34.93 26.35
N VAL A 28 51.80 33.72 26.04
CA VAL A 28 53.15 33.49 25.49
C VAL A 28 53.09 32.38 24.42
N PHE A 29 53.80 32.57 23.32
CA PHE A 29 53.86 31.68 22.14
C PHE A 29 54.99 30.65 22.22
N VAL A 30 54.79 29.49 21.58
CA VAL A 30 55.86 28.75 20.87
C VAL A 30 55.31 28.27 19.54
N ALA A 31 56.05 28.47 18.45
CA ALA A 31 55.68 28.03 17.11
C ALA A 31 56.63 26.95 16.61
N ALA A 32 56.07 25.90 16.00
CA ALA A 32 56.80 24.94 15.16
C ALA A 32 55.84 24.46 14.05
N GLY A 33 56.24 24.63 12.79
CA GLY A 33 55.40 24.32 11.64
C GLY A 33 55.55 22.87 11.17
N LEU A 34 54.47 22.27 10.65
CA LEU A 34 54.54 21.04 9.87
C LEU A 34 53.48 21.02 8.75
N LEU A 35 53.99 21.13 7.53
CA LEU A 35 53.48 20.60 6.26
C LEU A 35 51.96 20.39 6.09
N ILE A 36 51.34 21.24 5.27
CA ILE A 36 50.00 21.01 4.72
C ILE A 36 50.10 19.88 3.68
N ALA A 37 49.74 18.65 4.07
CA ALA A 37 49.49 17.58 3.13
C ALA A 37 48.09 17.76 2.52
N PRO A 38 47.91 17.73 1.18
CA PRO A 38 46.59 17.66 0.58
C PRO A 38 46.01 16.28 0.87
N SER A 39 45.10 16.19 1.83
CA SER A 39 44.31 14.99 2.07
C SER A 39 43.40 14.75 0.87
N THR A 40 43.86 13.90 -0.05
CA THR A 40 43.04 13.32 -1.11
C THR A 40 42.02 12.37 -0.49
N LEU A 41 41.00 12.95 0.13
CA LEU A 41 39.77 12.28 0.52
C LEU A 41 39.19 11.66 -0.75
N SER A 42 39.46 10.37 -0.92
CA SER A 42 38.84 9.56 -1.96
C SER A 42 37.35 9.52 -1.65
N ARG A 43 36.63 10.47 -2.24
CA ARG A 43 35.18 10.56 -2.18
C ARG A 43 34.64 9.38 -2.97
N THR A 44 34.57 8.23 -2.32
CA THR A 44 33.66 7.15 -2.71
C THR A 44 32.27 7.76 -2.63
N ALA A 45 31.83 8.37 -3.73
CA ALA A 45 30.46 8.76 -3.90
C ALA A 45 29.65 7.48 -3.69
N ALA A 46 28.82 7.46 -2.65
CA ALA A 46 27.80 6.43 -2.54
C ALA A 46 27.00 6.53 -3.84
N VAL A 47 27.16 5.53 -4.71
CA VAL A 47 26.32 5.43 -5.91
C VAL A 47 24.92 5.23 -5.35
N ALA A 48 24.11 6.28 -5.43
CA ALA A 48 22.70 6.19 -5.15
C ALA A 48 22.13 5.29 -6.23
N SER A 49 22.03 3.99 -5.92
CA SER A 49 21.21 3.08 -6.70
C SER A 49 19.80 3.64 -6.59
N ALA A 50 19.33 4.30 -7.65
CA ALA A 50 17.90 4.40 -7.86
C ALA A 50 17.36 2.97 -7.73
N GLN A 51 16.37 2.76 -6.87
CA GLN A 51 15.79 1.44 -6.74
C GLN A 51 15.18 1.10 -8.10
N SER A 52 15.64 0.02 -8.72
CA SER A 52 15.22 -0.36 -10.06
C SER A 52 13.70 -0.51 -10.08
N CYS A 53 13.04 0.27 -10.92
CA CYS A 53 11.60 0.16 -11.12
C CYS A 53 11.29 -1.22 -11.73
N PRO A 54 10.42 -2.04 -11.11
CA PRO A 54 10.05 -3.31 -11.70
C PRO A 54 9.23 -3.06 -12.97
N GLN A 55 9.22 -4.01 -13.89
CA GLN A 55 8.47 -3.86 -15.15
C GLN A 55 6.96 -3.90 -14.90
N ALA A 56 6.53 -4.66 -13.90
CA ALA A 56 5.17 -4.60 -13.36
C ALA A 56 5.17 -4.72 -11.83
N GLU A 57 4.10 -4.29 -11.17
CA GLU A 57 3.90 -4.51 -9.74
C GLU A 57 2.49 -5.01 -9.44
N LEU A 58 2.42 -6.11 -8.68
CA LEU A 58 1.17 -6.60 -8.10
C LEU A 58 0.91 -5.88 -6.76
N ILE A 59 -0.13 -5.07 -6.70
CA ILE A 59 -0.62 -4.37 -5.51
C ILE A 59 -1.84 -5.16 -5.01
N PHE A 60 -1.67 -5.96 -3.95
CA PHE A 60 -2.68 -6.95 -3.53
C PHE A 60 -3.22 -6.70 -2.11
N ALA A 61 -4.55 -6.67 -1.99
CA ALA A 61 -5.26 -6.62 -0.71
C ALA A 61 -5.78 -8.01 -0.31
N ARG A 62 -5.45 -8.43 0.92
CA ARG A 62 -5.73 -9.78 1.43
C ARG A 62 -7.20 -9.98 1.85
N GLY A 63 -7.57 -11.20 2.21
CA GLY A 63 -8.87 -11.53 2.79
C GLY A 63 -9.01 -11.08 4.25
N ARG A 64 -10.26 -11.08 4.75
CA ARG A 64 -10.55 -10.80 6.17
C ARG A 64 -9.81 -11.80 7.07
N THR A 65 -9.27 -11.32 8.20
CA THR A 65 -8.49 -12.05 9.21
C THR A 65 -7.18 -12.69 8.73
N GLU A 66 -6.78 -12.53 7.47
CA GLU A 66 -5.46 -13.00 7.02
C GLU A 66 -4.34 -12.19 7.71
N SER A 67 -3.23 -12.85 8.05
CA SER A 67 -2.07 -12.18 8.66
C SER A 67 -1.42 -11.16 7.71
N PRO A 68 -0.67 -10.16 8.22
CA PRO A 68 -0.01 -9.15 7.39
C PRO A 68 0.86 -9.75 6.27
N GLY A 69 0.79 -9.14 5.09
CA GLY A 69 1.34 -9.66 3.83
C GLY A 69 0.26 -9.72 2.74
N ALA A 70 0.54 -10.38 1.62
CA ALA A 70 -0.39 -10.44 0.48
C ALA A 70 -1.54 -11.45 0.65
N GLY A 71 -1.67 -12.07 1.83
CA GLY A 71 -2.62 -13.17 2.05
C GLY A 71 -2.27 -14.43 1.25
N VAL A 72 -3.05 -15.49 1.44
CA VAL A 72 -2.72 -16.79 0.84
C VAL A 72 -3.19 -16.90 -0.63
N ILE A 73 -4.02 -15.97 -1.14
CA ILE A 73 -4.22 -15.80 -2.60
C ILE A 73 -3.09 -14.96 -3.21
N GLY A 74 -2.78 -13.78 -2.69
CA GLY A 74 -1.77 -12.89 -3.28
C GLY A 74 -0.37 -13.53 -3.35
N ASN A 75 0.02 -14.29 -2.33
CA ASN A 75 1.26 -15.07 -2.33
C ASN A 75 1.30 -16.18 -3.41
N ALA A 76 0.16 -16.78 -3.73
CA ALA A 76 0.07 -17.75 -4.82
C ALA A 76 0.08 -17.05 -6.19
N LEU A 77 -0.61 -15.90 -6.31
CA LEU A 77 -0.73 -15.14 -7.54
C LEU A 77 0.61 -14.54 -7.99
N ILE A 78 1.39 -13.93 -7.09
CA ILE A 78 2.73 -13.44 -7.42
C ILE A 78 3.65 -14.57 -7.89
N SER A 79 3.55 -15.74 -7.26
CA SER A 79 4.36 -16.92 -7.59
C SER A 79 3.99 -17.48 -8.96
N ALA A 80 2.69 -17.61 -9.24
CA ALA A 80 2.18 -18.04 -10.54
C ALA A 80 2.52 -17.04 -11.66
N LEU A 81 2.41 -15.74 -11.40
CA LEU A 81 2.72 -14.69 -12.37
C LEU A 81 4.22 -14.67 -12.73
N ARG A 82 5.11 -14.71 -11.72
CA ARG A 82 6.58 -14.81 -11.93
C ARG A 82 7.03 -16.09 -12.63
N SER A 83 6.19 -17.14 -12.68
CA SER A 83 6.48 -18.37 -13.46
C SER A 83 6.01 -18.31 -14.92
N LYS A 84 5.26 -17.26 -15.30
CA LYS A 84 4.63 -17.08 -16.62
C LYS A 84 5.25 -15.95 -17.45
N THR A 85 6.27 -15.27 -16.92
CA THR A 85 6.95 -14.15 -17.61
C THR A 85 8.37 -13.98 -17.11
N ASP A 86 9.27 -13.55 -18.00
CA ASP A 86 10.65 -13.15 -17.66
C ASP A 86 10.74 -11.71 -17.11
N LYS A 87 9.59 -11.02 -16.99
CA LYS A 87 9.53 -9.63 -16.47
C LYS A 87 9.83 -9.58 -14.98
N ASP A 88 10.52 -8.52 -14.53
CA ASP A 88 10.63 -8.23 -13.10
C ASP A 88 9.27 -7.77 -12.55
N ILE A 89 8.73 -8.54 -11.59
CA ILE A 89 7.42 -8.31 -10.97
C ILE A 89 7.60 -7.97 -9.49
N GLY A 90 7.32 -6.72 -9.13
CA GLY A 90 7.19 -6.27 -7.74
C GLY A 90 5.94 -6.85 -7.07
N LEU A 91 5.98 -6.95 -5.73
CA LEU A 91 4.80 -7.23 -4.92
C LEU A 91 4.69 -6.16 -3.85
N TYR A 92 3.56 -5.46 -3.83
CA TYR A 92 3.15 -4.62 -2.72
C TYR A 92 1.95 -5.29 -2.01
N SER A 93 2.11 -5.54 -0.72
CA SER A 93 1.04 -6.04 0.15
C SER A 93 0.34 -4.85 0.80
N VAL A 94 -0.95 -4.67 0.55
CA VAL A 94 -1.70 -3.52 1.07
C VAL A 94 -1.71 -3.52 2.61
N GLN A 95 -1.37 -2.38 3.19
CA GLN A 95 -1.12 -2.18 4.62
C GLN A 95 -2.39 -1.71 5.33
N TYR A 96 -3.14 -2.66 5.86
CA TYR A 96 -4.33 -2.43 6.68
C TYR A 96 -4.57 -3.63 7.62
N PRO A 97 -5.40 -3.50 8.67
CA PRO A 97 -5.62 -4.59 9.63
C PRO A 97 -6.33 -5.82 9.03
N ALA A 98 -7.13 -5.61 7.98
CA ALA A 98 -7.93 -6.63 7.30
C ALA A 98 -8.94 -7.33 8.22
N ASP A 99 -9.62 -6.58 9.09
CA ASP A 99 -10.89 -7.04 9.66
C ASP A 99 -12.07 -6.32 8.97
N THR A 100 -12.33 -5.06 9.30
CA THR A 100 -13.43 -4.26 8.72
C THR A 100 -12.99 -3.09 7.83
N GLU A 101 -11.69 -2.80 7.78
CA GLU A 101 -11.14 -1.47 7.46
C GLU A 101 -10.85 -1.30 5.96
N ILE A 102 -11.90 -1.42 5.14
CA ILE A 102 -11.84 -1.29 3.68
C ILE A 102 -11.29 0.09 3.27
N ASP A 103 -11.66 1.14 4.00
CA ASP A 103 -11.24 2.52 3.80
C ASP A 103 -9.71 2.68 3.95
N MET A 104 -9.12 2.14 5.01
CA MET A 104 -7.67 2.18 5.22
C MET A 104 -6.93 1.37 4.15
N GLY A 105 -7.45 0.20 3.77
CA GLY A 105 -6.89 -0.58 2.67
C GLY A 105 -6.93 0.17 1.33
N ALA A 106 -8.04 0.86 1.05
CA ALA A 106 -8.21 1.62 -0.18
C ALA A 106 -7.30 2.86 -0.21
N ASN A 107 -7.16 3.58 0.90
CA ASN A 107 -6.23 4.71 1.01
C ASN A 107 -4.77 4.27 0.81
N ASP A 108 -4.35 3.13 1.38
CA ASP A 108 -3.00 2.58 1.18
C ASP A 108 -2.76 2.12 -0.27
N MET A 109 -3.72 1.40 -0.87
CA MET A 109 -3.64 0.99 -2.29
C MET A 109 -3.56 2.21 -3.22
N SER A 110 -4.43 3.22 -3.04
CA SER A 110 -4.37 4.49 -3.78
C SER A 110 -3.03 5.21 -3.58
N SER A 111 -2.49 5.20 -2.35
CA SER A 111 -1.18 5.77 -2.05
C SER A 111 -0.08 5.10 -2.87
N ARG A 112 -0.09 3.77 -2.95
CA ARG A 112 0.91 3.01 -3.69
C ARG A 112 0.81 3.23 -5.20
N ILE A 113 -0.40 3.30 -5.75
CA ILE A 113 -0.62 3.58 -7.18
C ILE A 113 -0.02 4.94 -7.56
N GLN A 114 -0.30 5.99 -6.77
CA GLN A 114 0.22 7.33 -6.99
C GLN A 114 1.75 7.40 -6.82
N ASP A 115 2.29 6.72 -5.81
CA ASP A 115 3.72 6.62 -5.53
C ASP A 115 4.49 5.94 -6.69
N MET A 116 3.95 4.84 -7.24
CA MET A 116 4.56 4.16 -8.37
C MET A 116 4.40 4.94 -9.68
N ALA A 117 3.24 5.54 -9.96
CA ALA A 117 3.07 6.40 -11.13
C ALA A 117 4.06 7.60 -11.11
N GLY A 118 4.35 8.16 -9.93
CA GLY A 118 5.29 9.27 -9.76
C GLY A 118 6.77 8.88 -9.82
N ARG A 119 7.17 7.76 -9.20
CA ARG A 119 8.59 7.33 -9.15
C ARG A 119 9.01 6.39 -10.27
N CYS A 120 8.07 5.66 -10.85
CA CYS A 120 8.27 4.58 -11.80
C CYS A 120 7.15 4.58 -12.87
N PRO A 121 7.02 5.64 -13.68
CA PRO A 121 5.86 5.83 -14.57
C PRO A 121 5.65 4.70 -15.59
N ASP A 122 6.73 4.02 -16.00
CA ASP A 122 6.68 2.90 -16.94
C ASP A 122 6.27 1.56 -16.31
N THR A 123 6.24 1.44 -14.97
CA THR A 123 5.81 0.21 -14.29
C THR A 123 4.33 -0.05 -14.54
N ARG A 124 4.02 -1.23 -15.08
CA ARG A 124 2.64 -1.70 -15.28
C ARG A 124 2.03 -2.14 -13.95
N LEU A 125 1.01 -1.44 -13.47
CA LEU A 125 0.36 -1.75 -12.19
C LEU A 125 -0.70 -2.83 -12.38
N VAL A 126 -0.68 -3.82 -11.52
CA VAL A 126 -1.68 -4.88 -11.43
C VAL A 126 -2.34 -4.78 -10.07
N LEU A 127 -3.64 -4.53 -10.02
CA LEU A 127 -4.38 -4.49 -8.76
C LEU A 127 -5.01 -5.86 -8.49
N GLY A 128 -5.14 -6.23 -7.23
CA GLY A 128 -5.87 -7.44 -6.89
C GLY A 128 -6.36 -7.48 -5.47
N GLY A 129 -7.37 -8.31 -5.27
CA GLY A 129 -8.05 -8.43 -4.00
C GLY A 129 -8.75 -9.77 -3.83
N TYR A 130 -8.79 -10.27 -2.59
CA TYR A 130 -9.57 -11.45 -2.22
C TYR A 130 -10.58 -11.09 -1.13
N SER A 131 -11.85 -11.48 -1.29
CA SER A 131 -12.90 -11.26 -0.28
C SER A 131 -13.00 -9.77 0.10
N LEU A 132 -12.82 -9.40 1.37
CA LEU A 132 -12.68 -8.03 1.86
C LEU A 132 -11.68 -7.18 1.02
N GLY A 133 -10.57 -7.76 0.59
CA GLY A 133 -9.58 -7.11 -0.26
C GLY A 133 -10.04 -6.84 -1.69
N ALA A 134 -11.01 -7.60 -2.21
CA ALA A 134 -11.64 -7.27 -3.49
C ALA A 134 -12.45 -5.97 -3.37
N ALA A 135 -13.22 -5.81 -2.29
CA ALA A 135 -13.91 -4.56 -1.99
C ALA A 135 -12.95 -3.37 -1.78
N VAL A 136 -11.76 -3.59 -1.18
CA VAL A 136 -10.68 -2.56 -1.13
C VAL A 136 -10.30 -2.09 -2.53
N THR A 137 -10.09 -3.03 -3.46
CA THR A 137 -9.73 -2.71 -4.85
C THR A 137 -10.87 -1.97 -5.56
N ASP A 138 -12.11 -2.37 -5.33
CA ASP A 138 -13.28 -1.73 -5.96
C ASP A 138 -13.51 -0.30 -5.46
N ILE A 139 -13.30 0.00 -4.17
CA ILE A 139 -13.38 1.39 -3.68
C ILE A 139 -12.37 2.29 -4.40
N VAL A 140 -11.12 1.83 -4.57
CA VAL A 140 -10.07 2.57 -5.30
C VAL A 140 -10.46 2.85 -6.76
N LEU A 141 -11.20 1.93 -7.39
CA LEU A 141 -11.59 2.02 -8.80
C LEU A 141 -12.96 2.69 -9.04
N ALA A 142 -13.85 2.71 -8.05
CA ALA A 142 -15.24 3.18 -8.15
C ALA A 142 -15.52 4.53 -7.50
N ALA A 143 -14.77 4.93 -6.46
CA ALA A 143 -15.09 6.11 -5.65
C ALA A 143 -14.32 7.35 -6.16
N PRO A 144 -14.96 8.28 -6.91
CA PRO A 144 -14.30 9.48 -7.40
C PRO A 144 -14.16 10.58 -6.34
N ILE A 145 -14.70 10.37 -5.13
CA ILE A 145 -14.76 11.34 -4.05
C ILE A 145 -14.31 10.72 -2.72
N ALA A 146 -13.73 11.55 -1.86
CA ALA A 146 -13.44 11.19 -0.48
C ALA A 146 -14.74 11.06 0.33
N ALA A 147 -14.97 9.91 0.97
CA ALA A 147 -16.13 9.63 1.82
C ALA A 147 -15.87 8.41 2.73
N PHE A 148 -16.55 8.34 3.87
CA PHE A 148 -16.57 7.18 4.78
C PHE A 148 -15.18 6.62 5.17
N GLY A 149 -14.19 7.50 5.35
CA GLY A 149 -12.80 7.15 5.71
C GLY A 149 -11.85 7.05 4.51
N PHE A 150 -12.36 6.76 3.31
CA PHE A 150 -11.57 6.86 2.08
C PHE A 150 -11.34 8.35 1.75
N ASP A 151 -10.09 8.79 1.76
CA ASP A 151 -9.70 10.19 1.54
C ASP A 151 -8.70 10.38 0.40
N ARG A 152 -8.25 9.29 -0.24
CA ARG A 152 -7.33 9.30 -1.39
C ARG A 152 -7.95 8.69 -2.66
N PRO A 153 -8.97 9.33 -3.28
CA PRO A 153 -9.40 8.95 -4.63
C PRO A 153 -8.25 9.04 -5.63
N LEU A 154 -8.25 8.20 -6.67
CA LEU A 154 -7.23 8.25 -7.70
C LEU A 154 -7.31 9.56 -8.52
N PRO A 155 -6.21 10.32 -8.65
CA PRO A 155 -6.20 11.49 -9.53
C PRO A 155 -6.33 11.06 -11.01
N PRO A 156 -6.79 11.96 -11.91
CA PRO A 156 -6.88 11.67 -13.34
C PRO A 156 -5.55 11.19 -13.94
N GLY A 157 -5.60 10.18 -14.82
CA GLY A 157 -4.45 9.60 -15.50
C GLY A 157 -3.85 8.36 -14.82
N MET A 158 -4.19 8.07 -13.56
CA MET A 158 -3.72 6.83 -12.89
C MET A 158 -4.20 5.55 -13.61
N ASP A 159 -5.32 5.63 -14.32
CA ASP A 159 -5.86 4.57 -15.17
C ASP A 159 -4.90 4.12 -16.29
N GLN A 160 -3.95 4.96 -16.72
CA GLN A 160 -3.01 4.63 -17.79
C GLN A 160 -1.92 3.64 -17.33
N HIS A 161 -1.60 3.65 -16.03
CA HIS A 161 -0.63 2.77 -15.40
C HIS A 161 -1.23 1.39 -15.04
N ILE A 162 -2.54 1.32 -14.78
CA ILE A 162 -3.24 0.07 -14.39
C ILE A 162 -3.43 -0.84 -15.61
N ALA A 163 -2.65 -1.91 -15.68
CA ALA A 163 -2.65 -2.89 -16.77
C ALA A 163 -3.71 -3.98 -16.60
N ALA A 164 -3.89 -4.49 -15.38
CA ALA A 164 -4.83 -5.56 -15.06
C ALA A 164 -5.36 -5.44 -13.63
N ILE A 165 -6.54 -6.01 -13.39
CA ILE A 165 -7.23 -6.11 -12.09
C ILE A 165 -7.69 -7.57 -11.93
N ALA A 166 -7.35 -8.20 -10.80
CA ALA A 166 -7.73 -9.59 -10.51
C ALA A 166 -8.43 -9.72 -9.16
N LEU A 167 -9.73 -9.97 -9.17
CA LEU A 167 -10.58 -10.05 -7.98
C LEU A 167 -11.02 -11.50 -7.74
N PHE A 168 -10.98 -11.94 -6.49
CA PHE A 168 -11.34 -13.30 -6.06
C PHE A 168 -12.39 -13.24 -4.97
N GLY A 169 -13.51 -13.94 -5.11
CA GLY A 169 -14.58 -13.96 -4.09
C GLY A 169 -15.13 -12.57 -3.81
N ASN A 170 -15.46 -11.81 -4.87
CA ASN A 170 -15.83 -10.41 -4.75
C ASN A 170 -17.32 -10.22 -4.40
N GLY A 171 -17.60 -9.64 -3.23
CA GLY A 171 -18.95 -9.34 -2.76
C GLY A 171 -19.61 -8.14 -3.44
N VAL A 172 -18.84 -7.23 -4.04
CA VAL A 172 -19.37 -6.01 -4.67
C VAL A 172 -20.25 -6.35 -5.88
N ALA A 173 -20.02 -7.49 -6.54
CA ALA A 173 -20.86 -8.00 -7.63
C ALA A 173 -22.37 -8.11 -7.29
N TRP A 174 -22.75 -8.18 -6.00
CA TRP A 174 -24.15 -8.13 -5.56
C TRP A 174 -24.84 -6.77 -5.78
N VAL A 175 -24.09 -5.67 -5.72
CA VAL A 175 -24.60 -4.31 -6.04
C VAL A 175 -24.27 -3.90 -7.48
N GLY A 176 -23.50 -4.73 -8.19
CA GLY A 176 -23.09 -4.57 -9.58
C GLY A 176 -21.56 -4.73 -9.71
N PRO A 177 -21.04 -5.40 -10.75
CA PRO A 177 -19.59 -5.52 -10.95
C PRO A 177 -18.95 -4.15 -11.16
N ILE A 178 -17.68 -4.00 -10.77
CA ILE A 178 -16.91 -2.75 -10.89
C ILE A 178 -16.93 -2.17 -12.31
N THR A 179 -17.01 -3.04 -13.32
CA THR A 179 -17.07 -2.68 -14.74
C THR A 179 -18.36 -1.96 -15.17
N ASN A 180 -19.38 -1.88 -14.30
CA ASN A 180 -20.56 -1.02 -14.50
C ASN A 180 -20.30 0.42 -14.00
N PHE A 181 -19.55 0.57 -12.92
CA PHE A 181 -19.21 1.87 -12.31
C PHE A 181 -18.02 2.54 -13.00
N SER A 182 -17.02 1.74 -13.38
CA SER A 182 -15.84 2.18 -14.14
C SER A 182 -15.65 1.32 -15.39
N PRO A 183 -16.46 1.54 -16.46
CA PRO A 183 -16.39 0.79 -17.73
C PRO A 183 -15.00 0.74 -18.39
N LEU A 184 -14.15 1.72 -18.12
CA LEU A 184 -12.78 1.82 -18.65
C LEU A 184 -11.87 0.66 -18.25
N TYR A 185 -12.19 -0.04 -17.14
CA TYR A 185 -11.44 -1.20 -16.67
C TYR A 185 -11.99 -2.54 -17.18
N ARG A 186 -13.11 -2.57 -17.92
CA ARG A 186 -13.81 -3.82 -18.28
C ARG A 186 -12.93 -4.86 -18.97
N GLU A 187 -12.07 -4.44 -19.89
CA GLU A 187 -11.15 -5.33 -20.62
C GLU A 187 -9.88 -5.68 -19.82
N ARG A 188 -9.69 -5.04 -18.66
CA ARG A 188 -8.55 -5.19 -17.76
C ARG A 188 -8.90 -5.91 -16.47
N THR A 189 -10.17 -6.15 -16.17
CA THR A 189 -10.62 -6.88 -14.97
C THR A 189 -10.91 -8.35 -15.27
N ILE A 190 -10.41 -9.23 -14.42
CA ILE A 190 -10.91 -10.60 -14.26
C ILE A 190 -11.50 -10.75 -12.85
N GLU A 191 -12.77 -11.10 -12.77
CA GLU A 191 -13.45 -11.47 -11.51
C GLU A 191 -13.62 -12.98 -11.47
N LEU A 192 -13.19 -13.59 -10.37
CA LEU A 192 -13.15 -15.03 -10.17
C LEU A 192 -13.99 -15.39 -8.94
N CYS A 193 -14.95 -16.29 -9.15
CA CYS A 193 -15.88 -16.77 -8.14
C CYS A 193 -15.90 -18.29 -8.17
N HIS A 194 -15.57 -18.91 -7.05
CA HIS A 194 -15.40 -20.36 -6.94
C HIS A 194 -16.72 -21.04 -6.61
N GLY A 195 -17.12 -22.03 -7.40
CA GLY A 195 -18.24 -22.93 -7.07
C GLY A 195 -19.53 -22.18 -6.73
N ALA A 196 -20.06 -22.44 -5.53
CA ALA A 196 -21.22 -21.77 -4.96
C ALA A 196 -20.85 -20.78 -3.84
N ASP A 197 -19.64 -20.19 -3.89
CA ASP A 197 -19.13 -19.22 -2.90
C ASP A 197 -20.22 -18.19 -2.51
N PRO A 198 -20.66 -18.16 -1.25
CA PRO A 198 -21.75 -17.31 -0.81
C PRO A 198 -21.46 -15.81 -1.01
N ILE A 199 -20.20 -15.38 -0.95
CA ILE A 199 -19.85 -13.97 -1.16
C ILE A 199 -20.11 -13.54 -2.61
N CYS A 200 -20.07 -14.46 -3.58
CA CYS A 200 -20.25 -14.16 -4.98
C CYS A 200 -21.73 -14.00 -5.40
N SER A 201 -21.96 -13.20 -6.45
CA SER A 201 -23.29 -12.91 -6.97
C SER A 201 -23.57 -13.68 -8.28
N PRO A 202 -24.72 -14.37 -8.42
CA PRO A 202 -25.70 -14.70 -7.39
C PRO A 202 -25.32 -15.99 -6.63
N ALA A 203 -25.63 -16.05 -5.33
CA ALA A 203 -25.61 -17.29 -4.54
C ALA A 203 -27.03 -17.72 -4.14
N ASP A 204 -27.24 -19.02 -3.94
CA ASP A 204 -28.53 -19.58 -3.53
C ASP A 204 -28.74 -19.44 -2.01
N PRO A 205 -29.78 -18.72 -1.55
CA PRO A 205 -30.03 -18.51 -0.12
C PRO A 205 -30.39 -19.80 0.63
N ASN A 206 -30.79 -20.88 -0.05
CA ASN A 206 -31.14 -22.15 0.59
C ASN A 206 -29.91 -23.02 0.91
N THR A 207 -28.77 -22.78 0.23
CA THR A 207 -27.53 -23.54 0.42
C THR A 207 -26.37 -22.70 0.96
N TRP A 208 -26.51 -21.35 0.98
CA TRP A 208 -25.53 -20.36 1.44
C TRP A 208 -24.65 -20.80 2.63
N GLU A 209 -25.26 -21.24 3.74
CA GLU A 209 -24.53 -21.62 4.96
C GLU A 209 -23.61 -22.83 4.75
N GLY A 210 -24.00 -23.78 3.89
CA GLY A 210 -23.18 -24.94 3.54
C GLY A 210 -22.03 -24.62 2.58
N ASN A 211 -22.11 -23.50 1.85
CA ASN A 211 -21.21 -23.18 0.74
C ASN A 211 -19.97 -22.36 1.15
N TRP A 212 -19.84 -21.95 2.42
CA TRP A 212 -18.64 -21.24 2.92
C TRP A 212 -17.28 -21.91 2.61
N PRO A 213 -17.14 -23.25 2.52
CA PRO A 213 -15.91 -23.89 2.06
C PRO A 213 -15.47 -23.47 0.64
N ASP A 214 -16.41 -23.09 -0.24
CA ASP A 214 -16.11 -22.59 -1.59
C ASP A 214 -15.53 -21.17 -1.54
N HIS A 215 -15.86 -20.36 -0.52
CA HIS A 215 -15.21 -19.07 -0.31
C HIS A 215 -13.74 -19.20 0.12
N ALA A 216 -13.35 -20.34 0.70
CA ALA A 216 -12.04 -20.49 1.30
C ALA A 216 -10.92 -20.29 0.26
N ALA A 217 -9.90 -19.49 0.61
CA ALA A 217 -8.80 -19.13 -0.28
C ALA A 217 -8.09 -20.34 -0.94
N ARG A 218 -8.19 -21.55 -0.36
CA ARG A 218 -7.62 -22.78 -0.94
C ARG A 218 -8.47 -23.37 -2.06
N ALA A 219 -9.79 -23.21 -2.02
CA ALA A 219 -10.71 -23.67 -3.05
C ALA A 219 -10.39 -22.98 -4.39
N TYR A 220 -10.26 -21.64 -4.38
CA TYR A 220 -9.77 -20.83 -5.50
C TYR A 220 -8.47 -21.33 -6.15
N ILE A 221 -7.51 -21.81 -5.36
CA ILE A 221 -6.23 -22.31 -5.86
C ILE A 221 -6.33 -23.75 -6.37
N ASN A 222 -7.06 -24.61 -5.66
CA ASN A 222 -7.28 -25.99 -6.09
C ASN A 222 -8.08 -26.06 -7.40
N ALA A 223 -9.00 -25.11 -7.63
CA ALA A 223 -9.72 -24.94 -8.89
C ALA A 223 -8.90 -24.25 -10.00
N GLY A 224 -7.63 -23.90 -9.75
CA GLY A 224 -6.74 -23.30 -10.74
C GLY A 224 -7.01 -21.82 -11.06
N MET A 225 -7.94 -21.15 -10.38
CA MET A 225 -8.33 -19.77 -10.67
C MET A 225 -7.19 -18.77 -10.51
N VAL A 226 -6.25 -19.03 -9.60
CA VAL A 226 -5.03 -18.22 -9.48
C VAL A 226 -4.12 -18.33 -10.71
N ASN A 227 -4.03 -19.49 -11.35
CA ASN A 227 -3.31 -19.63 -12.62
C ASN A 227 -4.03 -18.89 -13.75
N GLN A 228 -5.37 -19.01 -13.81
CA GLN A 228 -6.20 -18.27 -14.78
C GLN A 228 -6.02 -16.74 -14.65
N ALA A 229 -5.99 -16.22 -13.42
CA ALA A 229 -5.66 -14.81 -13.18
C ALA A 229 -4.25 -14.46 -13.63
N ALA A 230 -3.26 -15.29 -13.29
CA ALA A 230 -1.87 -15.06 -13.68
C ALA A 230 -1.67 -15.06 -15.21
N ASP A 231 -2.35 -15.95 -15.95
CA ASP A 231 -2.39 -15.95 -17.42
C ASP A 231 -3.04 -14.68 -17.98
N PHE A 232 -4.17 -14.26 -17.42
CA PHE A 232 -4.88 -13.04 -17.80
C PHE A 232 -4.05 -11.77 -17.59
N ILE A 233 -3.30 -11.71 -16.48
CA ILE A 233 -2.38 -10.60 -16.14
C ILE A 233 -1.16 -10.64 -17.05
N ALA A 234 -0.53 -11.81 -17.25
CA ALA A 234 0.67 -11.95 -18.08
C ALA A 234 0.46 -11.46 -19.52
N GLY A 235 -0.75 -11.61 -20.07
CA GLY A 235 -1.14 -11.06 -21.38
C GLY A 235 -1.41 -9.54 -21.42
N ARG A 236 -1.26 -8.81 -20.31
CA ARG A 236 -1.58 -7.36 -20.19
C ARG A 236 -0.43 -6.48 -19.67
N ILE A 237 0.57 -7.09 -19.02
CA ILE A 237 1.79 -6.41 -18.54
C ILE A 237 2.90 -6.42 -19.58
#